data_AF-A0A1I4UEL5-F1
#
_entry.id   AF-A0A1I4UEL5-F1
#
_cell.length_a   1.000
_cell.length_b   1.000
_cell.length_c   1.000
_cell.angle_alpha   90.00
_cell.angle_beta   90.00
_cell.angle_gamma   90.00
#
_symmetry.space_group_name_H-M   'P 1'
#
loop_
_entity.id
_entity.type
_entity.pdbx_description
1 polymer ?
#
loop_
_entity_poly.entity_id
_entity_poly.type
_entity_poly.pdbx_seq_one_letter_code
_entity_poly.pdbx_strand_id
1 'polypeptide(L)'
;MLQLLYTMTIKTRLILLASALVFMMIGAGLIGLAGMQGNNQALQRVYNESLVPTGLISEIINLMGENRAQLLLSLQHDPQSHHFNLHDHPLDVHVQRIEQNARAIDQLWRQLLAVEMTAEERQLASQLQQERNHYVQNGLRPVINEMQSGRFIEGNRLLLTQAEPALRSAKTTADKLLEVYLAGAMHEYEEAERTFSATRLLMVGLVLVGILVAAASSWVTIHGINRSVRNLQEASSAMANGDLQIEVNNPGADELAQIGHTFNSMARSIRQSMQQVASATGQLAAASEETSAISVQTGSGVRQQQAETDQVATAMQEMTATVMEVARNASGAAAAAYEADRQAREGREVLAQSIQAIELLAEEVERASGVIEQLEQDSDAISGVLTVIRAIADQTNLLALNAAIEAARAGEQGRGFAVVADEVRTLASRTQDSTSEIQQMIEKLQAGAGQAVNVMQRSCEQARSGLTQVSTAGNRLQSITAAVTTINDMNTQIASAAEQQSAVADEINRNLISVSEIALQTSEAAQQSASTSEELARLASDLQQVVARFRC
;
A
#
# COMPACT_ATOMS: atom_id res chain seq x y z
N MET A 1 -46.65 -16.76 -25.60
CA MET A 1 -45.57 -17.78 -25.69
C MET A 1 -44.18 -17.14 -25.83
N LEU A 2 -43.95 -16.19 -26.74
CA LEU A 2 -42.64 -15.53 -26.94
C LEU A 2 -42.09 -14.77 -25.71
N GLN A 3 -42.94 -14.08 -24.94
CA GLN A 3 -42.51 -13.42 -23.70
C GLN A 3 -42.12 -14.40 -22.59
N LEU A 4 -42.78 -15.57 -22.53
CA LEU A 4 -42.50 -16.61 -21.53
C LEU A 4 -41.15 -17.28 -21.80
N LEU A 5 -40.76 -17.39 -23.07
CA LEU A 5 -39.43 -17.84 -23.44
C LEU A 5 -38.37 -16.86 -22.91
N TYR A 6 -38.59 -15.55 -23.02
CA TYR A 6 -37.61 -14.52 -22.65
C TYR A 6 -37.22 -14.52 -21.16
N THR A 7 -38.12 -14.98 -20.27
CA THR A 7 -37.88 -15.09 -18.82
C THR A 7 -37.22 -16.41 -18.41
N MET A 8 -37.11 -17.38 -19.32
CA MET A 8 -36.49 -18.68 -19.06
C MET A 8 -35.02 -18.68 -19.39
N THR A 9 -34.25 -19.48 -18.66
CA THR A 9 -32.84 -19.75 -18.97
C THR A 9 -32.66 -20.42 -20.32
N ILE A 10 -31.50 -20.25 -20.96
CA ILE A 10 -31.19 -20.88 -22.25
C ILE A 10 -31.30 -22.40 -22.12
N LYS A 11 -30.79 -22.96 -21.02
CA LYS A 11 -30.92 -24.39 -20.70
C LYS A 11 -32.38 -24.85 -20.73
N THR A 12 -33.28 -24.10 -20.09
CA THR A 12 -34.70 -24.47 -20.00
C THR A 12 -35.38 -24.43 -21.35
N ARG A 13 -35.08 -23.43 -22.20
CA ARG A 13 -35.61 -23.33 -23.56
C ARG A 13 -35.20 -24.54 -24.42
N LEU A 14 -33.92 -24.92 -24.37
CA LEU A 14 -33.39 -26.05 -25.13
C LEU A 14 -34.02 -27.39 -24.69
N ILE A 15 -34.17 -27.60 -23.36
CA ILE A 15 -34.81 -28.81 -22.82
C ILE A 15 -36.28 -28.88 -23.25
N LEU A 16 -37.02 -27.78 -23.18
CA LEU A 16 -38.42 -27.74 -23.58
C LEU A 16 -38.58 -28.02 -25.08
N LEU A 17 -37.72 -27.45 -25.92
CA LEU A 17 -37.72 -27.67 -27.37
C LEU A 17 -37.45 -29.14 -27.71
N ALA A 18 -36.41 -29.73 -27.11
CA ALA A 18 -36.06 -31.13 -27.32
C ALA A 18 -37.18 -32.06 -26.83
N SER A 19 -37.74 -31.80 -25.64
CA SER A 19 -38.83 -32.61 -25.07
C SER A 19 -40.08 -32.53 -25.95
N ALA A 20 -40.48 -31.34 -26.39
CA ALA A 20 -41.66 -31.16 -27.23
C ALA A 20 -41.54 -31.92 -28.56
N LEU A 21 -40.35 -31.91 -29.19
CA LEU A 21 -40.08 -32.68 -30.41
C LEU A 21 -40.18 -34.19 -30.19
N VAL A 22 -39.61 -34.69 -29.09
CA VAL A 22 -39.69 -36.12 -28.74
C VAL A 22 -41.14 -36.54 -28.52
N PHE A 23 -41.92 -35.76 -27.75
CA PHE A 23 -43.33 -36.05 -27.53
C PHE A 23 -44.15 -36.02 -28.83
N MET A 24 -43.89 -35.07 -29.74
CA MET A 24 -44.53 -35.05 -31.06
C MET A 24 -44.17 -36.26 -31.92
N MET A 25 -42.90 -36.67 -31.95
CA MET A 25 -42.47 -37.84 -32.72
C MET A 25 -43.11 -39.12 -32.19
N ILE A 26 -43.18 -39.29 -30.86
CA ILE A 26 -43.86 -40.42 -30.23
C ILE A 26 -45.35 -40.40 -30.61
N GLY A 27 -46.02 -39.24 -30.52
CA GLY A 27 -47.42 -39.11 -30.89
C GLY A 27 -47.70 -39.45 -32.36
N ALA A 28 -46.90 -38.92 -33.29
CA ALA A 28 -47.02 -39.23 -34.71
C ALA A 28 -46.76 -40.72 -34.99
N GLY A 29 -45.76 -41.32 -34.33
CA GLY A 29 -45.45 -42.74 -34.45
C GLY A 29 -46.59 -43.63 -33.96
N LEU A 30 -47.19 -43.32 -32.81
CA LEU A 30 -48.34 -44.07 -32.27
C LEU A 30 -49.56 -43.99 -33.19
N ILE A 31 -49.88 -42.81 -33.72
CA ILE A 31 -50.99 -42.61 -34.67
C ILE A 31 -50.72 -43.38 -35.97
N GLY A 32 -49.49 -43.34 -36.48
CA GLY A 32 -49.08 -44.08 -37.67
C GLY A 32 -49.22 -45.59 -37.51
N LEU A 33 -48.75 -46.14 -36.39
CA LEU A 33 -48.89 -47.57 -36.09
C LEU A 33 -50.37 -47.98 -35.97
N ALA A 34 -51.19 -47.18 -35.28
CA ALA A 34 -52.62 -47.44 -35.16
C ALA A 34 -53.33 -47.41 -36.53
N GLY A 35 -52.99 -46.45 -37.39
CA GLY A 35 -53.54 -46.37 -38.75
C GLY A 35 -53.10 -47.54 -39.64
N MET A 36 -51.84 -47.96 -39.57
CA MET A 36 -51.35 -49.13 -40.30
C MET A 36 -52.05 -50.42 -39.86
N GLN A 37 -52.27 -50.58 -38.55
CA GLN A 37 -53.00 -51.74 -38.01
C GLN A 37 -54.46 -51.77 -38.51
N GLY A 38 -55.15 -50.63 -38.49
CA GLY A 38 -56.52 -50.52 -39.01
C GLY A 38 -56.61 -50.82 -40.51
N ASN A 39 -55.66 -50.31 -41.30
CA ASN A 39 -55.61 -50.60 -42.74
C ASN A 39 -55.33 -52.08 -43.03
N ASN A 40 -54.43 -52.71 -42.26
CA ASN A 40 -54.15 -54.14 -42.41
C ASN A 40 -55.38 -55.01 -42.08
N GLN A 41 -56.17 -54.64 -41.08
CA GLN A 41 -57.44 -55.30 -40.76
C GLN A 41 -58.47 -55.13 -41.89
N ALA A 42 -58.55 -53.95 -42.51
CA ALA A 42 -59.45 -53.72 -43.63
C ALA A 42 -59.08 -54.57 -44.85
N LEU A 43 -57.77 -54.69 -45.18
CA LEU A 43 -57.31 -55.57 -46.25
C LEU A 43 -57.62 -57.06 -45.98
N GLN A 44 -57.55 -57.49 -44.71
CA GLN A 44 -57.94 -58.84 -44.32
C GLN A 44 -59.43 -59.13 -44.54
N ARG A 45 -60.31 -58.14 -44.29
CA ARG A 45 -61.75 -58.27 -44.58
C ARG A 45 -62.02 -58.39 -46.08
N VAL A 46 -61.49 -57.49 -46.90
CA VAL A 46 -61.60 -57.56 -48.37
C VAL A 46 -61.18 -58.94 -48.91
N TYR A 47 -60.08 -59.48 -48.39
CA TYR A 47 -59.60 -60.79 -48.80
C TYR A 47 -60.51 -61.94 -48.34
N ASN A 48 -60.80 -62.05 -47.04
CA ASN A 48 -61.50 -63.21 -46.47
C ASN A 48 -63.02 -63.16 -46.69
N GLU A 49 -63.61 -61.97 -46.60
CA GLU A 49 -65.07 -61.77 -46.59
C GLU A 49 -65.62 -61.48 -47.99
N SER A 50 -64.78 -61.09 -48.97
CA SER A 50 -65.25 -60.79 -50.32
C SER A 50 -64.56 -61.58 -51.44
N LEU A 51 -63.22 -61.60 -51.49
CA LEU A 51 -62.49 -62.29 -52.58
C LEU A 51 -62.59 -63.82 -52.50
N VAL A 52 -62.46 -64.40 -51.31
CA VAL A 52 -62.60 -65.86 -51.11
C VAL A 52 -63.99 -66.36 -51.55
N PRO A 53 -65.13 -65.78 -51.09
CA PRO A 53 -66.47 -66.12 -51.59
C PRO A 53 -66.62 -66.00 -53.12
N THR A 54 -66.09 -64.93 -53.71
CA THR A 54 -66.12 -64.69 -55.16
C THR A 54 -65.45 -65.84 -55.92
N GLY A 55 -64.30 -66.33 -55.43
CA GLY A 55 -63.61 -67.49 -55.99
C GLY A 55 -64.43 -68.79 -55.86
N LEU A 56 -65.05 -69.02 -54.68
CA LEU A 56 -65.89 -70.19 -54.44
C LEU A 56 -67.12 -70.22 -55.37
N ILE A 57 -67.83 -69.09 -55.50
CA ILE A 57 -69.01 -68.96 -56.36
C ILE A 57 -68.64 -69.19 -57.83
N SER A 58 -67.53 -68.59 -58.29
CA SER A 58 -67.06 -68.73 -59.67
C SER A 58 -66.77 -70.19 -60.02
N GLU A 59 -66.10 -70.93 -59.12
CA GLU A 59 -65.82 -72.35 -59.31
C GLU A 59 -67.09 -73.21 -59.31
N ILE A 60 -68.06 -72.90 -58.43
CA ILE A 60 -69.37 -73.57 -58.41
C ILE A 60 -70.09 -73.39 -59.75
N ILE A 61 -70.15 -72.17 -60.28
CA ILE A 61 -70.77 -71.89 -61.58
C ILE A 61 -70.03 -72.63 -62.69
N ASN A 62 -68.69 -72.64 -62.67
CA ASN A 62 -67.87 -73.35 -63.64
C ASN A 62 -68.19 -74.85 -63.67
N LEU A 63 -68.20 -75.51 -62.51
CA LEU A 63 -68.55 -76.93 -62.39
C LEU A 63 -70.00 -77.23 -62.81
N MET A 64 -70.95 -76.32 -62.56
CA MET A 64 -72.32 -76.46 -63.05
C MET A 64 -72.41 -76.34 -64.58
N GLY A 65 -71.60 -75.45 -65.16
CA GLY A 65 -71.42 -75.33 -66.61
C GLY A 65 -70.76 -76.56 -67.23
N GLU A 66 -69.75 -77.13 -66.58
CA GLU A 66 -69.13 -78.40 -66.97
C GLU A 66 -70.15 -79.55 -66.93
N ASN A 67 -71.02 -79.60 -65.92
CA ASN A 67 -72.08 -80.62 -65.87
C ASN A 67 -72.98 -80.55 -67.10
N ARG A 68 -73.36 -79.35 -67.54
CA ARG A 68 -74.10 -79.18 -68.80
C ARG A 68 -73.28 -79.66 -70.00
N ALA A 69 -71.98 -79.34 -70.06
CA ALA A 69 -71.12 -79.81 -71.14
C ALA A 69 -71.04 -81.35 -71.18
N GLN A 70 -70.92 -82.00 -70.01
CA GLN A 70 -70.93 -83.47 -69.91
C GLN A 70 -72.27 -84.07 -70.36
N LEU A 71 -73.40 -83.43 -70.04
CA LEU A 71 -74.70 -83.87 -70.54
C LEU A 71 -74.82 -83.73 -72.07
N LEU A 72 -74.29 -82.64 -72.65
CA LEU A 72 -74.26 -82.45 -74.10
C LEU A 72 -73.34 -83.48 -74.79
N LEU A 73 -72.17 -83.76 -74.22
CA LEU A 73 -71.28 -84.83 -74.71
C LEU A 73 -71.94 -86.21 -74.60
N SER A 74 -72.75 -86.43 -73.55
CA SER A 74 -73.51 -87.67 -73.36
C SER A 74 -74.46 -87.96 -74.53
N LEU A 75 -74.97 -86.94 -75.24
CA LEU A 75 -75.80 -87.11 -76.43
C LEU A 75 -75.07 -87.75 -77.62
N GLN A 76 -73.73 -87.69 -77.64
CA GLN A 76 -72.94 -88.33 -78.70
C GLN A 76 -72.96 -89.86 -78.60
N HIS A 77 -73.41 -90.41 -77.46
CA HIS A 77 -73.64 -91.83 -77.25
C HIS A 77 -75.02 -92.33 -77.75
N ASP A 78 -75.77 -91.51 -78.49
CA ASP A 78 -77.00 -91.96 -79.14
C ASP A 78 -76.67 -92.96 -80.27
N PRO A 79 -77.10 -94.24 -80.20
CA PRO A 79 -76.85 -95.23 -81.25
C PRO A 79 -77.44 -94.83 -82.62
N GLN A 80 -78.39 -93.89 -82.65
CA GLN A 80 -78.99 -93.35 -83.89
C GLN A 80 -78.12 -92.26 -84.55
N SER A 81 -77.08 -91.77 -83.88
CA SER A 81 -76.19 -90.74 -84.39
C SER A 81 -75.19 -91.29 -85.41
N HIS A 82 -74.97 -90.55 -86.51
CA HIS A 82 -73.91 -90.86 -87.49
C HIS A 82 -72.50 -90.80 -86.89
N HIS A 83 -72.34 -90.18 -85.72
CA HIS A 83 -71.05 -89.99 -85.05
C HIS A 83 -70.87 -90.91 -83.84
N PHE A 84 -71.78 -91.85 -83.59
CA PHE A 84 -71.75 -92.74 -82.41
C PHE A 84 -70.39 -93.43 -82.21
N ASN A 85 -69.79 -93.96 -83.28
CA ASN A 85 -68.50 -94.67 -83.20
C ASN A 85 -67.27 -93.74 -83.06
N LEU A 86 -67.42 -92.41 -83.11
CA LEU A 86 -66.31 -91.45 -82.97
C LEU A 86 -66.06 -91.05 -81.52
N HIS A 87 -66.94 -91.42 -80.59
CA HIS A 87 -66.90 -91.06 -79.18
C HIS A 87 -66.77 -92.30 -78.31
N ASP A 88 -65.61 -92.95 -78.38
CA ASP A 88 -65.35 -94.31 -77.91
C ASP A 88 -65.00 -94.38 -76.42
N HIS A 89 -66.01 -94.31 -75.56
CA HIS A 89 -65.93 -94.69 -74.14
C HIS A 89 -67.33 -94.95 -73.57
N PRO A 90 -67.49 -95.55 -72.37
CA PRO A 90 -68.81 -95.74 -71.77
C PRO A 90 -69.50 -94.40 -71.44
N LEU A 91 -70.82 -94.32 -71.63
CA LEU A 91 -71.67 -93.19 -71.20
C LEU A 91 -71.45 -92.83 -69.72
N ASP A 92 -71.22 -93.83 -68.87
CA ASP A 92 -70.99 -93.67 -67.44
C ASP A 92 -69.79 -92.78 -67.09
N VAL A 93 -68.82 -92.60 -68.01
CA VAL A 93 -67.70 -91.67 -67.80
C VAL A 93 -68.20 -90.23 -67.59
N HIS A 94 -69.21 -89.81 -68.36
CA HIS A 94 -69.81 -88.48 -68.20
C HIS A 94 -70.65 -88.39 -66.93
N VAL A 95 -71.40 -89.44 -66.60
CA VAL A 95 -72.22 -89.50 -65.38
C VAL A 95 -71.32 -89.43 -64.14
N GLN A 96 -70.22 -90.19 -64.10
CA GLN A 96 -69.25 -90.14 -63.01
C GLN A 96 -68.60 -88.76 -62.88
N ARG A 97 -68.28 -88.09 -63.99
CA ARG A 97 -67.74 -86.73 -63.97
C ARG A 97 -68.76 -85.74 -63.39
N ILE A 98 -70.03 -85.88 -63.77
CA ILE A 98 -71.12 -85.07 -63.21
C ILE A 98 -71.29 -85.31 -61.70
N GLU A 99 -71.22 -86.56 -61.24
CA GLU A 99 -71.29 -86.89 -59.81
C GLU A 99 -70.09 -86.39 -59.01
N GLN A 100 -68.89 -86.40 -59.61
CA GLN A 100 -67.69 -85.80 -59.01
C GLN A 100 -67.87 -84.28 -58.88
N ASN A 101 -68.30 -83.62 -59.95
CA ASN A 101 -68.58 -82.19 -59.95
C ASN A 101 -69.67 -81.83 -58.93
N ALA A 102 -70.75 -82.62 -58.81
CA ALA A 102 -71.79 -82.40 -57.81
C ALA A 102 -71.24 -82.46 -56.37
N ARG A 103 -70.37 -83.43 -56.06
CA ARG A 103 -69.70 -83.54 -54.75
C ARG A 103 -68.76 -82.35 -54.47
N ALA A 104 -68.00 -81.93 -55.48
CA ALA A 104 -67.12 -80.76 -55.37
C ALA A 104 -67.92 -79.47 -55.15
N ILE A 105 -69.03 -79.29 -55.88
CA ILE A 105 -69.95 -78.17 -55.69
C ILE A 105 -70.52 -78.16 -54.26
N ASP A 106 -70.92 -79.31 -53.71
CA ASP A 106 -71.44 -79.38 -52.33
C ASP A 106 -70.35 -79.09 -51.26
N GLN A 107 -69.08 -79.39 -51.55
CA GLN A 107 -67.96 -79.00 -50.69
C GLN A 107 -67.72 -77.49 -50.75
N LEU A 108 -67.60 -76.92 -51.95
CA LEU A 108 -67.43 -75.49 -52.16
C LEU A 108 -68.60 -74.68 -51.59
N TRP A 109 -69.82 -75.19 -51.72
CA TRP A 109 -71.01 -74.57 -51.16
C TRP A 109 -70.98 -74.52 -49.62
N ARG A 110 -70.49 -75.57 -48.97
CA ARG A 110 -70.30 -75.56 -47.51
C ARG A 110 -69.23 -74.56 -47.07
N GLN A 111 -68.16 -74.40 -47.84
CA GLN A 111 -67.15 -73.38 -47.56
C GLN A 111 -67.73 -71.97 -47.72
N LEU A 112 -68.53 -71.74 -48.76
CA LEU A 112 -69.18 -70.46 -48.99
C LEU A 112 -70.13 -70.09 -47.84
N LEU A 113 -70.93 -71.05 -47.36
CA LEU A 113 -71.85 -70.83 -46.23
C LEU A 113 -71.14 -70.66 -44.87
N ALA A 114 -69.85 -70.98 -44.77
CA ALA A 114 -69.07 -70.77 -43.55
C ALA A 114 -68.51 -69.35 -43.43
N VAL A 115 -68.53 -68.57 -44.52
CA VAL A 115 -68.13 -67.16 -44.52
C VAL A 115 -69.28 -66.33 -43.94
N GLU A 116 -68.95 -65.30 -43.17
CA GLU A 116 -69.96 -64.34 -42.72
C GLU A 116 -70.57 -63.62 -43.93
N MET A 117 -71.89 -63.48 -43.91
CA MET A 117 -72.66 -62.93 -45.03
C MET A 117 -73.51 -61.77 -44.56
N THR A 118 -73.58 -60.72 -45.38
CA THR A 118 -74.59 -59.68 -45.24
C THR A 118 -76.00 -60.24 -45.43
N ALA A 119 -77.02 -59.47 -45.04
CA ALA A 119 -78.41 -59.90 -45.22
C ALA A 119 -78.75 -60.16 -46.70
N GLU A 120 -78.21 -59.35 -47.62
CA GLU A 120 -78.42 -59.46 -49.07
C GLU A 120 -77.66 -60.66 -49.66
N GLU A 121 -76.38 -60.84 -49.31
CA GLU A 121 -75.60 -62.02 -49.71
C GLU A 121 -76.26 -63.31 -49.24
N ARG A 122 -76.72 -63.36 -47.99
CA ARG A 122 -77.38 -64.54 -47.43
C ARG A 122 -78.69 -64.85 -48.16
N GLN A 123 -79.44 -63.82 -48.56
CA GLN A 123 -80.67 -63.99 -49.33
C GLN A 123 -80.38 -64.57 -50.72
N LEU A 124 -79.43 -63.98 -51.45
CA LEU A 124 -79.02 -64.45 -52.78
C LEU A 124 -78.38 -65.84 -52.74
N ALA A 125 -77.57 -66.13 -51.73
CA ALA A 125 -77.01 -67.47 -51.51
C ALA A 125 -78.11 -68.50 -51.25
N SER A 126 -79.12 -68.18 -50.42
CA SER A 126 -80.27 -69.06 -50.19
C SER A 126 -81.07 -69.31 -51.47
N GLN A 127 -81.31 -68.27 -52.28
CA GLN A 127 -81.99 -68.41 -53.57
C GLN A 127 -81.16 -69.29 -54.53
N LEU A 128 -79.86 -69.03 -54.65
CA LEU A 128 -78.95 -69.82 -55.48
C LEU A 128 -78.90 -71.29 -55.01
N GLN A 129 -78.98 -71.55 -53.70
CA GLN A 129 -79.07 -72.91 -53.17
C GLN A 129 -80.34 -73.62 -53.64
N GLN A 130 -81.48 -72.94 -53.58
CA GLN A 130 -82.76 -73.50 -54.06
C GLN A 130 -82.70 -73.78 -55.57
N GLU A 131 -82.18 -72.84 -56.36
CA GLU A 131 -82.05 -72.99 -57.81
C GLU A 131 -81.05 -74.07 -58.20
N ARG A 132 -79.93 -74.20 -57.48
CA ARG A 132 -78.98 -75.32 -57.66
C ARG A 132 -79.63 -76.65 -57.35
N ASN A 133 -80.33 -76.76 -56.22
CA ASN A 133 -81.05 -77.98 -55.86
C ASN A 133 -82.10 -78.34 -56.91
N HIS A 134 -82.82 -77.34 -57.44
CA HIS A 134 -83.77 -77.52 -58.53
C HIS A 134 -83.07 -77.99 -59.82
N TYR A 135 -81.95 -77.38 -60.20
CA TYR A 135 -81.13 -77.81 -61.34
C TYR A 135 -80.66 -79.25 -61.20
N VAL A 136 -80.21 -79.67 -60.01
CA VAL A 136 -79.77 -81.06 -59.78
C VAL A 136 -80.94 -82.04 -59.84
N GLN A 137 -82.05 -81.74 -59.15
CA GLN A 137 -83.17 -82.68 -58.98
C GLN A 137 -84.08 -82.77 -60.21
N ASN A 138 -84.35 -81.65 -60.88
CA ASN A 138 -85.31 -81.56 -61.99
C ASN A 138 -84.63 -81.37 -63.35
N GLY A 139 -83.38 -80.90 -63.38
CA GLY A 139 -82.60 -80.80 -64.62
C GLY A 139 -81.68 -82.00 -64.81
N LEU A 140 -80.64 -82.10 -63.99
CA LEU A 140 -79.51 -83.00 -64.15
C LEU A 140 -79.91 -84.48 -64.04
N ARG A 141 -80.56 -84.88 -62.93
CA ARG A 141 -80.90 -86.29 -62.67
C ARG A 141 -81.90 -86.87 -63.69
N PRO A 142 -82.99 -86.18 -64.07
CA PRO A 142 -83.91 -86.70 -65.08
C PRO A 142 -83.25 -86.90 -66.44
N VAL A 143 -82.39 -85.94 -66.86
CA VAL A 143 -81.63 -86.07 -68.12
C VAL A 143 -80.70 -87.28 -68.08
N ILE A 144 -79.94 -87.47 -67.00
CA ILE A 144 -79.07 -88.64 -66.82
C ILE A 144 -79.87 -89.94 -66.87
N ASN A 145 -81.00 -90.02 -66.16
CA ASN A 145 -81.84 -91.22 -66.12
C ASN A 145 -82.38 -91.60 -67.51
N GLU A 146 -82.82 -90.62 -68.30
CA GLU A 146 -83.30 -90.84 -69.68
C GLU A 146 -82.15 -91.31 -70.60
N MET A 147 -80.97 -90.68 -70.51
CA MET A 147 -79.78 -91.07 -71.28
C MET A 147 -79.32 -92.49 -70.93
N GLN A 148 -79.25 -92.85 -69.64
CA GLN A 148 -78.88 -94.20 -69.19
C GLN A 148 -79.92 -95.26 -69.58
N SER A 149 -81.19 -94.87 -69.74
CA SER A 149 -82.26 -95.74 -70.25
C SER A 149 -82.27 -95.87 -71.78
N GLY A 150 -81.28 -95.28 -72.48
CA GLY A 150 -81.17 -95.31 -73.95
C GLY A 150 -82.12 -94.36 -74.69
N ARG A 151 -82.84 -93.46 -73.99
CA ARG A 151 -83.81 -92.53 -74.57
C ARG A 151 -83.20 -91.14 -74.79
N PHE A 152 -82.20 -91.05 -75.68
CA PHE A 152 -81.40 -89.85 -75.90
C PHE A 152 -82.19 -88.64 -76.43
N ILE A 153 -83.18 -88.85 -77.31
CA ILE A 153 -84.03 -87.77 -77.82
C ILE A 153 -84.81 -87.10 -76.68
N GLU A 154 -85.38 -87.90 -75.78
CA GLU A 154 -86.12 -87.39 -74.62
C GLU A 154 -85.17 -86.76 -73.59
N GLY A 155 -83.99 -87.35 -73.38
CA GLY A 155 -82.92 -86.74 -72.58
C GLY A 155 -82.50 -85.37 -73.11
N ASN A 156 -82.36 -85.20 -74.43
CA ASN A 156 -82.06 -83.91 -75.06
C ASN A 156 -83.22 -82.91 -74.89
N ARG A 157 -84.47 -83.37 -75.02
CA ARG A 157 -85.64 -82.53 -74.77
C ARG A 157 -85.65 -82.02 -73.33
N LEU A 158 -85.40 -82.88 -72.34
CA LEU A 158 -85.32 -82.49 -70.93
C LEU A 158 -84.11 -81.57 -70.64
N LEU A 159 -82.98 -81.79 -71.32
CA LEU A 159 -81.81 -80.92 -71.21
C LEU A 159 -82.18 -79.49 -71.64
N LEU A 160 -82.79 -79.34 -72.81
CA LEU A 160 -83.15 -78.04 -73.37
C LEU A 160 -84.34 -77.38 -72.66
N THR A 161 -85.31 -78.16 -72.18
CA THR A 161 -86.56 -77.62 -71.60
C THR A 161 -86.55 -77.49 -70.08
N GLN A 162 -85.67 -78.22 -69.37
CA GLN A 162 -85.60 -78.20 -67.90
C GLN A 162 -84.21 -77.86 -67.39
N ALA A 163 -83.17 -78.60 -67.80
CA ALA A 163 -81.82 -78.40 -67.26
C ALA A 163 -81.21 -77.05 -67.64
N GLU A 164 -81.35 -76.63 -68.91
CA GLU A 164 -80.83 -75.34 -69.38
C GLU A 164 -81.51 -74.13 -68.72
N PRO A 165 -82.86 -74.04 -68.64
CA PRO A 165 -83.50 -72.97 -67.90
C PRO A 165 -83.11 -72.93 -66.41
N ALA A 166 -83.03 -74.09 -65.75
CA ALA A 166 -82.64 -74.17 -64.34
C ALA A 166 -81.19 -73.73 -64.11
N LEU A 167 -80.26 -74.14 -64.98
CA LEU A 167 -78.87 -73.68 -64.94
C LEU A 167 -78.78 -72.17 -65.19
N ARG A 168 -79.56 -71.65 -66.14
CA ARG A 168 -79.58 -70.20 -66.45
C ARG A 168 -80.08 -69.39 -65.25
N SER A 169 -81.12 -69.87 -64.56
CA SER A 169 -81.62 -69.23 -63.33
C SER A 169 -80.53 -69.20 -62.27
N ALA A 170 -79.96 -70.36 -61.94
CA ALA A 170 -78.89 -70.47 -60.94
C ALA A 170 -77.69 -69.58 -61.31
N LYS A 171 -77.26 -69.58 -62.58
CA LYS A 171 -76.17 -68.72 -63.03
C LYS A 171 -76.51 -67.23 -62.86
N THR A 172 -77.73 -66.82 -63.20
CA THR A 172 -78.18 -65.43 -63.04
C THR A 172 -78.13 -64.98 -61.58
N THR A 173 -78.59 -65.82 -60.66
CA THR A 173 -78.54 -65.51 -59.22
C THR A 173 -77.10 -65.53 -58.69
N ALA A 174 -76.26 -66.42 -59.21
CA ALA A 174 -74.85 -66.47 -58.86
C ALA A 174 -74.06 -65.26 -59.38
N ASP A 175 -74.35 -64.78 -60.58
CA ASP A 175 -73.78 -63.55 -61.14
C ASP A 175 -74.18 -62.34 -60.28
N LYS A 176 -75.43 -62.26 -59.81
CA LYS A 176 -75.87 -61.21 -58.86
C LYS A 176 -75.16 -61.31 -57.52
N LEU A 177 -75.00 -62.52 -56.98
CA LEU A 177 -74.27 -62.73 -55.72
C LEU A 177 -72.79 -62.32 -55.87
N LEU A 178 -72.18 -62.63 -57.01
CA LEU A 178 -70.82 -62.20 -57.35
C LEU A 178 -70.72 -60.66 -57.43
N GLU A 179 -71.70 -60.00 -58.05
CA GLU A 179 -71.77 -58.55 -58.15
C GLU A 179 -71.85 -57.89 -56.76
N VAL A 180 -72.65 -58.45 -55.85
CA VAL A 180 -72.76 -57.95 -54.46
C VAL A 180 -71.43 -58.11 -53.70
N TYR A 181 -70.78 -59.27 -53.79
CA TYR A 181 -69.46 -59.48 -53.15
C TYR A 181 -68.38 -58.55 -53.72
N LEU A 182 -68.37 -58.33 -55.04
CA LEU A 182 -67.42 -57.41 -55.68
C LEU A 182 -67.70 -55.95 -55.30
N ALA A 183 -68.97 -55.54 -55.23
CA ALA A 183 -69.35 -54.20 -54.78
C ALA A 183 -68.98 -53.96 -53.31
N GLY A 184 -69.17 -54.96 -52.44
CA GLY A 184 -68.73 -54.94 -51.04
C GLY A 184 -67.21 -54.80 -50.91
N ALA A 185 -66.45 -55.60 -51.66
CA ALA A 185 -64.99 -55.52 -51.70
C ALA A 185 -64.49 -54.12 -52.12
N MET A 186 -65.12 -53.54 -53.14
CA MET A 186 -64.79 -52.19 -53.62
C MET A 186 -65.09 -51.14 -52.56
N HIS A 187 -66.24 -51.21 -51.88
CA HIS A 187 -66.59 -50.28 -50.81
C HIS A 187 -65.60 -50.35 -49.64
N GLU A 188 -65.27 -51.56 -49.17
CA GLU A 188 -64.29 -51.75 -48.09
C GLU A 188 -62.89 -51.26 -48.47
N TYR A 189 -62.46 -51.49 -49.72
CA TYR A 189 -61.19 -50.98 -50.23
C TYR A 189 -61.17 -49.45 -50.28
N GLU A 190 -62.23 -48.80 -50.78
CA GLU A 190 -62.34 -47.34 -50.82
C GLU A 190 -62.34 -46.74 -49.41
N GLU A 191 -63.00 -47.37 -48.44
CA GLU A 191 -63.02 -46.92 -47.05
C GLU A 191 -61.64 -47.05 -46.39
N ALA A 192 -60.92 -48.15 -46.67
CA ALA A 192 -59.55 -48.34 -46.24
C ALA A 192 -58.61 -47.27 -46.84
N GLU A 193 -58.75 -46.98 -48.14
CA GLU A 193 -57.95 -45.95 -48.82
C GLU A 193 -58.22 -44.55 -48.24
N ARG A 194 -59.49 -44.19 -48.01
CA ARG A 194 -59.86 -42.92 -47.37
C ARG A 194 -59.26 -42.80 -45.98
N THR A 195 -59.37 -43.85 -45.16
CA THR A 195 -58.79 -43.88 -43.81
C THR A 195 -57.27 -43.74 -43.86
N PHE A 196 -56.59 -44.51 -44.74
CA PHE A 196 -55.15 -44.42 -44.93
C PHE A 196 -54.70 -43.01 -45.37
N SER A 197 -55.40 -42.41 -46.33
CA SER A 197 -55.09 -41.07 -46.84
C SER A 197 -55.29 -39.99 -45.76
N ALA A 198 -56.34 -40.09 -44.95
CA ALA A 198 -56.61 -39.19 -43.84
C ALA A 198 -55.54 -39.31 -42.73
N THR A 199 -55.19 -40.53 -42.32
CA THR A 199 -54.11 -40.75 -41.34
C THR A 199 -52.76 -40.27 -41.87
N ARG A 200 -52.46 -40.50 -43.16
CA ARG A 200 -51.24 -40.01 -43.80
C ARG A 200 -51.18 -38.49 -43.80
N LEU A 201 -52.26 -37.81 -44.20
CA LEU A 201 -52.32 -36.34 -44.21
C LEU A 201 -52.16 -35.76 -42.81
N LEU A 202 -52.81 -36.36 -41.81
CA LEU A 202 -52.68 -35.96 -40.42
C LEU A 202 -51.24 -36.14 -39.91
N MET A 203 -50.57 -37.25 -40.22
CA MET A 203 -49.16 -37.46 -39.87
C MET A 203 -48.24 -36.43 -40.52
N VAL A 204 -48.39 -36.19 -41.83
CA VAL A 204 -47.60 -35.17 -42.55
C VAL A 204 -47.84 -33.78 -41.93
N GLY A 205 -49.09 -33.45 -41.61
CA GLY A 205 -49.45 -32.20 -40.93
C GLY A 205 -48.77 -32.06 -39.56
N LEU A 206 -48.82 -33.09 -38.72
CA LEU A 206 -48.16 -33.08 -37.40
C LEU A 206 -46.64 -32.91 -37.50
N VAL A 207 -46.00 -33.60 -38.45
CA VAL A 207 -44.56 -33.47 -38.68
C VAL A 207 -44.20 -32.05 -39.15
N LEU A 208 -44.96 -31.48 -40.09
CA LEU A 208 -44.72 -30.12 -40.59
C LEU A 208 -44.91 -29.07 -39.49
N VAL A 209 -45.96 -29.19 -38.67
CA VAL A 209 -46.18 -28.29 -37.52
C VAL A 209 -45.04 -28.42 -36.51
N GLY A 210 -44.58 -29.64 -36.23
CA GLY A 210 -43.42 -29.87 -35.36
C GLY A 210 -42.14 -29.21 -35.86
N ILE A 211 -41.85 -29.33 -37.16
CA ILE A 211 -40.71 -28.67 -37.80
C ILE A 211 -40.84 -27.14 -37.69
N LEU A 212 -42.01 -26.57 -37.95
CA LEU A 212 -42.23 -25.12 -37.86
C LEU A 212 -42.04 -24.59 -36.44
N VAL A 213 -42.59 -25.27 -35.44
CA VAL A 213 -42.43 -24.89 -34.02
C VAL A 213 -40.96 -24.99 -33.60
N ALA A 214 -40.26 -26.05 -34.00
CA ALA A 214 -38.83 -26.20 -33.73
C ALA A 214 -37.98 -25.13 -34.42
N ALA A 215 -38.27 -24.79 -35.68
CA ALA A 215 -37.56 -23.75 -36.42
C ALA A 215 -37.79 -22.36 -35.78
N ALA A 216 -39.04 -22.01 -35.46
CA ALA A 216 -39.37 -20.74 -34.84
C ALA A 216 -38.73 -20.57 -33.45
N SER A 217 -38.80 -21.60 -32.61
CA SER A 217 -38.19 -21.56 -31.26
C SER A 217 -36.66 -21.58 -31.31
N SER A 218 -36.06 -22.30 -32.26
CA SER A 218 -34.61 -22.26 -32.51
C SER A 218 -34.17 -20.88 -32.97
N TRP A 219 -34.90 -20.26 -33.90
CA TRP A 219 -34.60 -18.92 -34.39
C TRP A 219 -34.59 -17.88 -33.26
N VAL A 220 -35.63 -17.85 -32.41
CA VAL A 220 -35.71 -16.93 -31.26
C VAL A 220 -34.53 -17.12 -30.29
N THR A 221 -34.18 -18.38 -30.01
CA THR A 221 -33.11 -18.70 -29.06
C THR A 221 -31.73 -18.32 -29.62
N ILE A 222 -31.43 -18.69 -30.87
CA ILE A 222 -30.17 -18.38 -31.54
C ILE A 222 -30.01 -16.87 -31.71
N HIS A 223 -31.06 -16.17 -32.13
CA HIS A 223 -30.99 -14.72 -32.35
C HIS A 223 -30.79 -13.96 -31.03
N GLY A 224 -31.42 -14.41 -29.94
CA GLY A 224 -31.20 -13.87 -28.59
C GLY A 224 -29.76 -14.08 -28.11
N ILE A 225 -29.22 -15.29 -28.26
CA ILE A 225 -27.84 -15.61 -27.90
C ILE A 225 -26.85 -14.75 -28.69
N ASN A 226 -26.98 -14.70 -30.02
CA ASN A 226 -26.07 -13.94 -30.87
C ASN A 226 -26.07 -12.45 -30.52
N ARG A 227 -27.23 -11.86 -30.22
CA ARG A 227 -27.32 -10.47 -29.78
C ARG A 227 -26.61 -10.23 -28.46
N SER A 228 -26.88 -11.05 -27.44
CA SER A 228 -26.25 -10.91 -26.12
C SER A 228 -24.74 -11.13 -26.15
N VAL A 229 -24.27 -12.10 -26.95
CA VAL A 229 -22.83 -12.36 -27.17
C VAL A 229 -22.18 -11.18 -27.89
N ARG A 230 -22.83 -10.61 -28.92
CA ARG A 230 -22.28 -9.45 -29.62
C ARG A 230 -22.18 -8.22 -28.71
N ASN A 231 -23.21 -7.96 -27.89
CA ASN A 231 -23.16 -6.88 -26.90
C ASN A 231 -22.01 -7.07 -25.90
N LEU A 232 -21.81 -8.30 -25.39
CA LEU A 232 -20.70 -8.62 -24.50
C LEU A 232 -19.35 -8.47 -25.18
N GLN A 233 -19.24 -8.87 -26.46
CA GLN A 233 -18.02 -8.73 -27.26
C GLN A 233 -17.68 -7.25 -27.51
N GLU A 234 -18.67 -6.44 -27.92
CA GLU A 234 -18.53 -5.00 -28.14
C GLU A 234 -18.10 -4.30 -26.84
N ALA A 235 -18.75 -4.61 -25.71
CA ALA A 235 -18.40 -4.04 -24.42
C ALA A 235 -17.02 -4.48 -23.92
N SER A 236 -16.67 -5.77 -24.09
CA SER A 236 -15.34 -6.28 -23.74
C SER A 236 -14.25 -5.63 -24.58
N SER A 237 -14.49 -5.44 -25.88
CA SER A 237 -13.57 -4.74 -26.78
C SER A 237 -13.43 -3.26 -26.41
N ALA A 238 -14.51 -2.59 -26.03
CA ALA A 238 -14.47 -1.20 -25.56
C ALA A 238 -13.65 -1.07 -24.28
N MET A 239 -13.89 -1.96 -23.30
CA MET A 239 -13.12 -2.03 -22.05
C MET A 239 -11.63 -2.31 -22.29
N ALA A 240 -11.29 -3.21 -23.21
CA ALA A 240 -9.90 -3.49 -23.60
C ALA A 240 -9.20 -2.27 -24.24
N ASN A 241 -9.96 -1.41 -24.93
CA ASN A 241 -9.48 -0.16 -25.51
C ASN A 241 -9.48 1.01 -24.51
N GLY A 242 -9.86 0.77 -23.25
CA GLY A 242 -9.83 1.74 -22.17
C GLY A 242 -11.16 2.43 -21.85
N ASP A 243 -12.28 2.03 -22.48
CA ASP A 243 -13.60 2.59 -22.13
C ASP A 243 -14.24 1.81 -20.97
N LEU A 244 -14.22 2.40 -19.78
CA LEU A 244 -14.77 1.81 -18.56
C LEU A 244 -16.19 2.33 -18.25
N GLN A 245 -16.75 3.21 -19.09
CA GLN A 245 -18.13 3.70 -18.98
C GLN A 245 -19.14 2.78 -19.66
N ILE A 246 -18.66 1.83 -20.47
CA ILE A 246 -19.53 0.92 -21.20
C ILE A 246 -20.29 -0.01 -20.26
N GLU A 247 -21.60 -0.11 -20.47
CA GLU A 247 -22.46 -1.04 -19.75
C GLU A 247 -23.15 -2.00 -20.72
N VAL A 248 -23.12 -3.29 -20.38
CA VAL A 248 -23.84 -4.33 -21.10
C VAL A 248 -25.30 -4.29 -20.67
N ASN A 249 -26.18 -3.84 -21.58
CA ASN A 249 -27.62 -3.88 -21.38
C ASN A 249 -28.21 -5.13 -22.06
N ASN A 250 -28.35 -6.22 -21.29
CA ASN A 250 -29.02 -7.43 -21.72
C ASN A 250 -30.29 -7.63 -20.88
N PRO A 251 -31.49 -7.23 -21.37
CA PRO A 251 -32.74 -7.22 -20.59
C PRO A 251 -33.35 -8.62 -20.32
N GLY A 252 -32.54 -9.69 -20.35
CA GLY A 252 -32.96 -11.06 -20.09
C GLY A 252 -32.76 -11.48 -18.63
N ALA A 253 -33.25 -12.68 -18.29
CA ALA A 253 -32.97 -13.35 -17.02
C ALA A 253 -32.19 -14.66 -17.23
N ASP A 254 -31.59 -14.82 -18.40
CA ASP A 254 -30.80 -15.99 -18.76
C ASP A 254 -29.33 -15.86 -18.32
N GLU A 255 -28.57 -16.92 -18.53
CA GLU A 255 -27.17 -17.04 -18.13
C GLU A 255 -26.30 -15.93 -18.74
N LEU A 256 -26.64 -15.43 -19.94
CA LEU A 256 -25.90 -14.35 -20.60
C LEU A 256 -26.22 -12.98 -20.00
N ALA A 257 -27.44 -12.76 -19.51
CA ALA A 257 -27.78 -11.56 -18.75
C ALA A 257 -27.02 -11.52 -17.41
N GLN A 258 -26.91 -12.67 -16.73
CA GLN A 258 -26.10 -12.77 -15.51
C GLN A 258 -24.63 -12.45 -15.76
N ILE A 259 -24.05 -12.98 -16.84
CA ILE A 259 -22.68 -12.64 -17.27
C ILE A 259 -22.55 -11.13 -17.54
N GLY A 260 -23.55 -10.51 -18.19
CA GLY A 260 -23.60 -9.05 -18.39
C GLY A 260 -23.56 -8.25 -17.07
N HIS A 261 -24.33 -8.66 -16.06
CA HIS A 261 -24.31 -8.02 -14.75
C HIS A 261 -22.97 -8.18 -14.02
N THR A 262 -22.35 -9.36 -14.08
CA THR A 262 -21.01 -9.59 -13.54
C THR A 262 -19.97 -8.74 -14.27
N PHE A 263 -20.04 -8.66 -15.59
CA PHE A 263 -19.19 -7.78 -16.41
C PHE A 263 -19.32 -6.31 -15.97
N ASN A 264 -20.53 -5.78 -15.84
CA ASN A 264 -20.75 -4.39 -15.41
C ASN A 264 -20.21 -4.14 -13.98
N SER A 265 -20.26 -5.14 -13.10
CA SER A 265 -19.69 -5.03 -11.76
C SER A 265 -18.16 -5.01 -11.77
N MET A 266 -17.55 -5.83 -12.63
CA MET A 266 -16.09 -5.79 -12.87
C MET A 266 -15.66 -4.45 -13.47
N ALA A 267 -16.35 -3.94 -14.49
CA ALA A 267 -16.06 -2.64 -15.10
C ALA A 267 -16.14 -1.49 -14.08
N ARG A 268 -17.19 -1.47 -13.23
CA ARG A 268 -17.31 -0.50 -12.13
C ARG A 268 -16.16 -0.60 -11.13
N SER A 269 -15.74 -1.81 -10.76
CA SER A 269 -14.62 -2.00 -9.84
C SER A 269 -13.30 -1.50 -10.43
N ILE A 270 -13.02 -1.81 -11.70
CA ILE A 270 -11.83 -1.32 -12.40
C ILE A 270 -11.85 0.21 -12.47
N ARG A 271 -12.99 0.80 -12.84
CA ARG A 271 -13.18 2.26 -12.86
C ARG A 271 -12.88 2.90 -11.51
N GLN A 272 -13.42 2.35 -10.43
CA GLN A 272 -13.19 2.85 -9.08
C GLN A 272 -11.70 2.76 -8.71
N SER A 273 -11.04 1.66 -9.03
CA SER A 273 -9.59 1.51 -8.83
C SER A 273 -8.79 2.54 -9.65
N MET A 274 -9.15 2.78 -10.91
CA MET A 274 -8.50 3.81 -11.74
C MET A 274 -8.68 5.21 -11.14
N GLN A 275 -9.87 5.55 -10.65
CA GLN A 275 -10.12 6.83 -9.96
C GLN A 275 -9.30 6.98 -8.68
N GLN A 276 -9.14 5.90 -7.89
CA GLN A 276 -8.28 5.90 -6.70
C GLN A 276 -6.81 6.10 -7.07
N VAL A 277 -6.31 5.44 -8.12
CA VAL A 277 -4.94 5.64 -8.61
C VAL A 277 -4.74 7.06 -9.13
N ALA A 278 -5.68 7.63 -9.88
CA ALA A 278 -5.62 9.02 -10.33
C ALA A 278 -5.55 10.02 -9.15
N SER A 279 -6.34 9.79 -8.10
CA SER A 279 -6.30 10.62 -6.90
C SER A 279 -4.97 10.50 -6.16
N ALA A 280 -4.51 9.26 -5.94
CA ALA A 280 -3.25 8.98 -5.23
C ALA A 280 -2.02 9.53 -5.97
N THR A 281 -2.00 9.44 -7.31
CA THR A 281 -0.94 10.02 -8.14
C THR A 281 -0.95 11.55 -8.11
N GLY A 282 -2.13 12.18 -8.13
CA GLY A 282 -2.24 13.63 -7.93
C GLY A 282 -1.71 14.09 -6.56
N GLN A 283 -2.01 13.34 -5.50
CA GLN A 283 -1.45 13.61 -4.16
C GLN A 283 0.06 13.40 -4.11
N LEU A 284 0.58 12.34 -4.74
CA LEU A 284 2.01 12.06 -4.82
C LEU A 284 2.76 13.16 -5.57
N ALA A 285 2.22 13.66 -6.68
CA ALA A 285 2.79 14.78 -7.42
C ALA A 285 2.89 16.04 -6.55
N ALA A 286 1.80 16.42 -5.88
CA ALA A 286 1.77 17.59 -5.00
C ALA A 286 2.75 17.45 -3.82
N ALA A 287 2.78 16.30 -3.14
CA ALA A 287 3.71 16.04 -2.04
C ALA A 287 5.18 16.04 -2.49
N SER A 288 5.44 15.59 -3.72
CA SER A 288 6.78 15.60 -4.31
C SER A 288 7.22 17.04 -4.62
N GLU A 289 6.36 17.87 -5.21
CA GLU A 289 6.65 19.30 -5.42
C GLU A 289 6.93 20.03 -4.10
N GLU A 290 6.11 19.77 -3.07
CA GLU A 290 6.31 20.34 -1.73
C GLU A 290 7.66 19.91 -1.12
N THR A 291 8.00 18.62 -1.21
CA THR A 291 9.28 18.09 -0.73
C THR A 291 10.47 18.69 -1.48
N SER A 292 10.34 18.89 -2.80
CA SER A 292 11.38 19.56 -3.60
C SER A 292 11.57 21.01 -3.16
N ALA A 293 10.48 21.76 -2.96
CA ALA A 293 10.54 23.13 -2.46
C ALA A 293 11.18 23.23 -1.07
N ILE A 294 10.80 22.35 -0.14
CA ILE A 294 11.41 22.28 1.21
C ILE A 294 12.89 21.94 1.11
N SER A 295 13.28 21.03 0.22
CA SER A 295 14.68 20.64 0.02
C SER A 295 15.52 21.79 -0.52
N VAL A 296 15.01 22.55 -1.50
CA VAL A 296 15.67 23.75 -2.02
C VAL A 296 15.81 24.81 -0.91
N GLN A 297 14.76 25.03 -0.11
CA GLN A 297 14.81 25.94 1.02
C GLN A 297 15.84 25.50 2.07
N THR A 298 15.91 24.19 2.36
CA THR A 298 16.89 23.60 3.27
C THR A 298 18.31 23.86 2.76
N GLY A 299 18.57 23.61 1.47
CA GLY A 299 19.86 23.91 0.86
C GLY A 299 20.24 25.39 0.96
N SER A 300 19.27 26.31 0.87
CA SER A 300 19.53 27.74 1.10
C SER A 300 19.82 28.07 2.56
N GLY A 301 19.09 27.47 3.50
CA GLY A 301 19.31 27.64 4.93
C GLY A 301 20.69 27.14 5.36
N VAL A 302 21.11 25.99 4.82
CA VAL A 302 22.45 25.43 5.06
C VAL A 302 23.55 26.36 4.56
N ARG A 303 23.41 26.97 3.37
CA ARG A 303 24.38 27.96 2.88
C ARG A 303 24.51 29.17 3.80
N GLN A 304 23.40 29.66 4.35
CA GLN A 304 23.42 30.75 5.32
C GLN A 304 24.09 30.31 6.63
N GLN A 305 23.73 29.14 7.16
CA GLN A 305 24.35 28.58 8.35
C GLN A 305 25.87 28.41 8.18
N GLN A 306 26.34 28.02 6.99
CA GLN A 306 27.76 27.89 6.72
C GLN A 306 28.49 29.25 6.78
N ALA A 307 27.90 30.30 6.20
CA ALA A 307 28.44 31.65 6.31
C ALA A 307 28.49 32.15 7.77
N GLU A 308 27.46 31.87 8.56
CA GLU A 308 27.44 32.18 10.01
C GLU A 308 28.51 31.37 10.77
N THR A 309 28.69 30.09 10.42
CA THR A 309 29.72 29.23 11.03
C THR A 309 31.12 29.74 10.74
N ASP A 310 31.40 30.18 9.51
CA ASP A 310 32.69 30.77 9.12
C ASP A 310 32.98 32.08 9.89
N GLN A 311 31.95 32.89 10.13
CA GLN A 311 32.06 34.09 10.95
C GLN A 311 32.39 33.76 12.41
N VAL A 312 31.71 32.76 12.98
CA VAL A 312 32.00 32.31 14.36
C VAL A 312 33.41 31.73 14.44
N ALA A 313 33.86 30.94 13.46
CA ALA A 313 35.21 30.41 13.41
C ALA A 313 36.26 31.54 13.40
N THR A 314 36.03 32.58 12.61
CA THR A 314 36.88 33.78 12.59
C THR A 314 36.92 34.46 13.97
N ALA A 315 35.76 34.65 14.61
CA ALA A 315 35.69 35.24 15.95
C ALA A 315 36.39 34.36 17.01
N MET A 316 36.35 33.04 16.89
CA MET A 316 37.08 32.12 17.76
C MET A 316 38.59 32.21 17.57
N GLN A 317 39.06 32.43 16.34
CA GLN A 317 40.46 32.68 16.05
C GLN A 317 40.94 33.97 16.74
N GLU A 318 40.15 35.06 16.64
CA GLU A 318 40.44 36.33 17.32
C GLU A 318 40.38 36.18 18.85
N MET A 319 39.43 35.42 19.38
CA MET A 319 39.32 35.12 20.81
C MET A 319 40.58 34.40 21.30
N THR A 320 41.06 33.39 20.56
CA THR A 320 42.27 32.64 20.91
C THR A 320 43.49 33.56 20.95
N ALA A 321 43.63 34.45 19.96
CA ALA A 321 44.71 35.45 19.95
C ALA A 321 44.63 36.39 21.16
N THR A 322 43.44 36.87 21.49
CA THR A 322 43.19 37.78 22.63
C THR A 322 43.50 37.08 23.95
N VAL A 323 43.10 35.82 24.11
CA VAL A 323 43.36 35.03 25.33
C VAL A 323 44.86 34.79 25.52
N MET A 324 45.61 34.48 24.46
CA MET A 324 47.07 34.38 24.52
C MET A 324 47.73 35.69 24.93
N GLU A 325 47.21 36.83 24.44
CA GLU A 325 47.69 38.15 24.84
C GLU A 325 47.41 38.44 26.32
N VAL A 326 46.22 38.10 26.83
CA VAL A 326 45.88 38.22 28.25
C VAL A 326 46.82 37.38 29.13
N ALA A 327 47.09 36.12 28.75
CA ALA A 327 48.03 35.26 29.46
C ALA A 327 49.44 35.87 29.51
N ARG A 328 49.92 36.39 28.37
CA ARG A 328 51.21 37.07 28.26
C ARG A 328 51.28 38.34 29.12
N ASN A 329 50.22 39.14 29.13
CA ASN A 329 50.13 40.35 29.94
C ASN A 329 50.09 40.03 31.44
N ALA A 330 49.36 39.00 31.85
CA ALA A 330 49.33 38.52 33.23
C ALA A 330 50.72 38.04 33.69
N SER A 331 51.43 37.27 32.84
CA SER A 331 52.81 36.86 33.10
C SER A 331 53.77 38.05 33.23
N GLY A 332 53.67 39.04 32.33
CA GLY A 332 54.44 40.27 32.39
C GLY A 332 54.16 41.09 33.65
N ALA A 333 52.89 41.20 34.05
CA ALA A 333 52.50 41.88 35.27
C ALA A 333 52.97 41.15 36.55
N ALA A 334 52.98 39.81 36.55
CA ALA A 334 53.54 39.01 37.63
C ALA A 334 55.06 39.25 37.78
N ALA A 335 55.80 39.29 36.67
CA ALA A 335 57.22 39.61 36.68
C ALA A 335 57.50 41.03 37.22
N ALA A 336 56.70 42.02 36.80
CA ALA A 336 56.81 43.40 37.31
C ALA A 336 56.47 43.50 38.81
N ALA A 337 55.45 42.78 39.27
CA ALA A 337 55.11 42.69 40.68
C ALA A 337 56.24 42.04 41.49
N TYR A 338 56.83 40.94 41.00
CA TYR A 338 57.97 40.29 41.65
C TYR A 338 59.16 41.23 41.83
N GLU A 339 59.49 42.00 40.79
CA GLU A 339 60.57 43.00 40.85
C GLU A 339 60.25 44.14 41.83
N ALA A 340 59.00 44.61 41.87
CA ALA A 340 58.56 45.60 42.86
C ALA A 340 58.64 45.08 44.30
N ASP A 341 58.30 43.80 44.53
CA ASP A 341 58.44 43.14 45.84
C ASP A 341 59.91 43.11 46.28
N ARG A 342 60.80 42.72 45.37
CA ARG A 342 62.25 42.70 45.60
C ARG A 342 62.78 44.09 45.98
N GLN A 343 62.44 45.13 45.20
CA GLN A 343 62.87 46.50 45.48
C GLN A 343 62.29 47.05 46.81
N ALA A 344 61.04 46.70 47.14
CA ALA A 344 60.45 47.09 48.42
C ALA A 344 61.16 46.41 49.62
N ARG A 345 61.56 45.14 49.48
CA ARG A 345 62.34 44.42 50.50
C ARG A 345 63.73 45.03 50.69
N GLU A 346 64.44 45.32 49.60
CA GLU A 346 65.73 46.00 49.64
C GLU A 346 65.62 47.40 50.27
N GLY A 347 64.60 48.18 49.91
CA GLY A 347 64.31 49.46 50.54
C GLY A 347 64.07 49.33 52.05
N ARG A 348 63.43 48.25 52.51
CA ARG A 348 63.21 47.98 53.93
C ARG A 348 64.52 47.66 54.66
N GLU A 349 65.44 46.93 54.04
CA GLU A 349 66.77 46.67 54.60
C GLU A 349 67.58 47.96 54.75
N VAL A 350 67.55 48.84 53.75
CA VAL A 350 68.20 50.16 53.81
C VAL A 350 67.60 51.04 54.92
N LEU A 351 66.28 51.03 55.09
CA LEU A 351 65.64 51.76 56.19
C LEU A 351 66.03 51.18 57.55
N ALA A 352 66.11 49.85 57.70
CA ALA A 352 66.56 49.23 58.95
C ALA A 352 67.99 49.65 59.32
N GLN A 353 68.90 49.70 58.34
CA GLN A 353 70.25 50.24 58.53
C GLN A 353 70.23 51.73 58.91
N SER A 354 69.33 52.51 58.30
CA SER A 354 69.17 53.94 58.60
C SER A 354 68.65 54.19 60.02
N ILE A 355 67.70 53.37 60.49
CA ILE A 355 67.22 53.39 61.89
C ILE A 355 68.40 53.18 62.84
N GLN A 356 69.20 52.13 62.62
CA GLN A 356 70.36 51.83 63.45
C GLN A 356 71.39 52.97 63.44
N ALA A 357 71.65 53.57 62.29
CA ALA A 357 72.58 54.71 62.17
C ALA A 357 72.08 55.96 62.91
N ILE A 358 70.77 56.24 62.88
CA ILE A 358 70.17 57.38 63.58
C ILE A 358 70.14 57.12 65.10
N GLU A 359 69.90 55.89 65.55
CA GLU A 359 69.99 55.52 66.96
C GLU A 359 71.41 55.72 67.51
N LEU A 360 72.43 55.24 66.79
CA LEU A 360 73.83 55.46 67.13
C LEU A 360 74.18 56.95 67.15
N LEU A 361 73.69 57.74 66.18
CA LEU A 361 73.89 59.19 66.16
C LEU A 361 73.25 59.86 67.38
N ALA A 362 72.03 59.46 67.75
CA ALA A 362 71.35 60.00 68.93
C ALA A 362 72.15 59.70 70.21
N GLU A 363 72.70 58.50 70.35
CA GLU A 363 73.54 58.10 71.48
C GLU A 363 74.85 58.91 71.53
N GLU A 364 75.53 59.09 70.40
CA GLU A 364 76.76 59.91 70.33
C GLU A 364 76.50 61.38 70.66
N VAL A 365 75.39 61.95 70.20
CA VAL A 365 74.99 63.33 70.53
C VAL A 365 74.67 63.48 72.02
N GLU A 366 73.99 62.50 72.61
CA GLU A 366 73.69 62.47 74.04
C GLU A 366 74.98 62.37 74.88
N ARG A 367 75.93 61.53 74.46
CA ARG A 367 77.25 61.42 75.09
C ARG A 367 78.04 62.73 74.98
N ALA A 368 78.04 63.36 73.80
CA ALA A 368 78.69 64.65 73.59
C ALA A 368 78.07 65.75 74.47
N SER A 369 76.75 65.74 74.63
CA SER A 369 76.03 66.66 75.54
C SER A 369 76.53 66.52 76.97
N GLY A 370 76.69 65.28 77.47
CA GLY A 370 77.22 65.04 78.81
C GLY A 370 78.66 65.51 79.00
N VAL A 371 79.52 65.39 77.98
CA VAL A 371 80.91 65.92 78.04
C VAL A 371 80.92 67.45 78.10
N ILE A 372 80.04 68.12 77.35
CA ILE A 372 79.96 69.58 77.38
C ILE A 372 79.35 70.08 78.70
N GLU A 373 78.35 69.38 79.25
CA GLU A 373 77.83 69.69 80.60
C GLU A 373 78.93 69.55 81.67
N GLN A 374 79.79 68.53 81.56
CA GLN A 374 80.93 68.41 82.46
C GLN A 374 81.93 69.57 82.29
N LEU A 375 82.19 70.00 81.05
CA LEU A 375 83.03 71.17 80.77
C LEU A 375 82.44 72.46 81.36
N GLU A 376 81.12 72.64 81.32
CA GLU A 376 80.42 73.74 81.96
C GLU A 376 80.66 73.72 83.49
N GLN A 377 80.49 72.56 84.13
CA GLN A 377 80.74 72.39 85.57
C GLN A 377 82.21 72.64 85.96
N ASP A 378 83.15 72.13 85.16
CA ASP A 378 84.58 72.35 85.39
C ASP A 378 84.94 73.84 85.23
N SER A 379 84.32 74.53 84.26
CA SER A 379 84.49 75.96 84.05
C SER A 379 83.95 76.79 85.23
N ASP A 380 82.80 76.40 85.79
CA ASP A 380 82.25 76.98 87.02
C ASP A 380 83.20 76.81 88.21
N ALA A 381 83.79 75.63 88.36
CA ALA A 381 84.77 75.36 89.40
C ALA A 381 86.02 76.25 89.25
N ILE A 382 86.52 76.43 88.02
CA ILE A 382 87.64 77.34 87.72
C ILE A 382 87.27 78.79 88.05
N SER A 383 86.07 79.25 87.69
CA SER A 383 85.57 80.59 88.05
C SER A 383 85.56 80.80 89.58
N GLY A 384 85.20 79.77 90.35
CA GLY A 384 85.29 79.79 91.81
C GLY A 384 86.74 79.96 92.31
N VAL A 385 87.69 79.23 91.74
CA VAL A 385 89.12 79.35 92.07
C VAL A 385 89.66 80.73 91.71
N LEU A 386 89.33 81.28 90.54
CA LEU A 386 89.76 82.61 90.12
C LEU A 386 89.26 83.71 91.06
N THR A 387 88.04 83.56 91.58
CA THR A 387 87.49 84.48 92.60
C THR A 387 88.35 84.48 93.87
N VAL A 388 88.82 83.31 94.31
CA VAL A 388 89.74 83.20 95.46
C VAL A 388 91.10 83.79 95.14
N ILE A 389 91.67 83.54 93.96
CA ILE A 389 92.97 84.11 93.56
C ILE A 389 92.90 85.64 93.49
N ARG A 390 91.80 86.18 92.94
CA ARG A 390 91.58 87.63 92.89
C ARG A 390 91.51 88.23 94.30
N ALA A 391 90.79 87.57 95.22
CA ALA A 391 90.73 87.97 96.62
C ALA A 391 92.11 87.92 97.31
N ILE A 392 92.93 86.90 97.02
CA ILE A 392 94.31 86.82 97.53
C ILE A 392 95.16 87.94 96.93
N ALA A 393 95.03 88.24 95.63
CA ALA A 393 95.76 89.31 94.98
C ALA A 393 95.35 90.69 95.52
N ASP A 394 94.05 90.93 95.77
CA ASP A 394 93.54 92.11 96.50
C ASP A 394 94.15 92.23 97.89
N GLN A 395 94.14 91.13 98.65
CA GLN A 395 94.74 91.11 99.99
C GLN A 395 96.25 91.36 99.95
N THR A 396 96.94 90.81 98.95
CA THR A 396 98.40 90.98 98.74
C THR A 396 98.72 92.42 98.32
N ASN A 397 97.91 93.03 97.46
CA ASN A 397 98.02 94.43 97.06
C ASN A 397 97.85 95.37 98.26
N LEU A 398 96.89 95.07 99.15
CA LEU A 398 96.65 95.80 100.40
C LEU A 398 97.81 95.65 101.41
N LEU A 399 98.34 94.43 101.56
CA LEU A 399 99.51 94.15 102.40
C LEU A 399 100.76 94.87 101.88
N ALA A 400 100.96 94.86 100.55
CA ALA A 400 102.07 95.54 99.89
C ALA A 400 101.96 97.07 100.02
N LEU A 401 100.75 97.63 99.91
CA LEU A 401 100.51 99.06 100.15
C LEU A 401 100.85 99.45 101.59
N ASN A 402 100.41 98.65 102.58
CA ASN A 402 100.73 98.89 103.98
C ASN A 402 102.25 98.80 104.24
N ALA A 403 102.95 97.85 103.60
CA ALA A 403 104.40 97.73 103.68
C ALA A 403 105.13 98.90 103.02
N ALA A 404 104.66 99.40 101.87
CA ALA A 404 105.20 100.56 101.18
C ALA A 404 105.04 101.85 102.01
N ILE A 405 103.89 102.02 102.67
CA ILE A 405 103.63 103.12 103.60
C ILE A 405 104.62 103.08 104.77
N GLU A 406 104.83 101.91 105.40
CA GLU A 406 105.73 101.80 106.55
C GLU A 406 107.21 101.93 106.14
N ALA A 407 107.58 101.47 104.94
CA ALA A 407 108.91 101.68 104.38
C ALA A 407 109.22 103.16 104.09
N ALA A 408 108.23 103.93 103.61
CA ALA A 408 108.35 105.38 103.46
C ALA A 408 108.51 106.09 104.81
N ARG A 409 107.91 105.53 105.88
CA ARG A 409 107.99 106.03 107.26
C ARG A 409 109.36 105.84 107.89
N ALA A 410 110.10 104.80 107.50
CA ALA A 410 111.46 104.50 107.97
C ALA A 410 112.58 105.35 107.32
N GLY A 411 112.24 106.24 106.39
CA GLY A 411 113.21 107.15 105.73
C GLY A 411 114.31 106.41 104.96
N GLU A 412 115.55 106.91 105.01
CA GLU A 412 116.69 106.38 104.21
C GLU A 412 117.01 104.90 104.50
N GLN A 413 116.68 104.36 105.69
CA GLN A 413 116.88 102.94 106.01
C GLN A 413 115.83 102.02 105.36
N GLY A 414 114.68 102.56 104.93
CA GLY A 414 113.55 101.81 104.35
C GLY A 414 113.55 101.69 102.83
N ARG A 415 114.49 102.35 102.12
CA ARG A 415 114.50 102.41 100.64
C ARG A 415 114.50 101.04 99.97
N GLY A 416 115.28 100.08 100.49
CA GLY A 416 115.29 98.71 99.95
C GLY A 416 113.95 97.99 100.11
N PHE A 417 113.28 98.19 101.25
CA PHE A 417 111.95 97.62 101.53
C PHE A 417 110.84 98.29 100.70
N ALA A 418 110.93 99.61 100.47
CA ALA A 418 109.95 100.33 99.65
C ALA A 418 109.95 99.81 98.21
N VAL A 419 111.13 99.56 97.63
CA VAL A 419 111.24 98.98 96.27
C VAL A 419 110.63 97.57 96.21
N VAL A 420 110.88 96.73 97.22
CA VAL A 420 110.27 95.39 97.26
C VAL A 420 108.75 95.47 97.44
N ALA A 421 108.24 96.38 98.27
CA ALA A 421 106.81 96.56 98.48
C ALA A 421 106.09 97.05 97.21
N ASP A 422 106.67 98.00 96.47
CA ASP A 422 106.12 98.44 95.17
C ASP A 422 106.20 97.34 94.10
N GLU A 423 107.23 96.49 94.11
CA GLU A 423 107.33 95.34 93.21
C GLU A 423 106.25 94.29 93.54
N VAL A 424 105.99 94.01 94.83
CA VAL A 424 104.91 93.10 95.27
C VAL A 424 103.54 93.70 94.93
N ARG A 425 103.35 95.02 95.07
CA ARG A 425 102.12 95.73 94.71
C ARG A 425 101.86 95.63 93.20
N THR A 426 102.90 95.84 92.40
CA THR A 426 102.83 95.71 90.93
C THR A 426 102.52 94.27 90.53
N LEU A 427 103.12 93.28 91.19
CA LEU A 427 102.85 91.87 90.95
C LEU A 427 101.41 91.48 91.32
N ALA A 428 100.90 92.00 92.45
CA ALA A 428 99.52 91.79 92.87
C ALA A 428 98.52 92.42 91.88
N SER A 429 98.77 93.65 91.41
CA SER A 429 97.97 94.29 90.33
C SER A 429 97.99 93.48 89.05
N ARG A 430 99.17 93.03 88.59
CA ARG A 430 99.28 92.17 87.40
C ARG A 430 98.55 90.83 87.57
N THR A 431 98.51 90.29 88.78
CA THR A 431 97.76 89.08 89.12
C THR A 431 96.24 89.32 89.06
N GLN A 432 95.76 90.47 89.52
CA GLN A 432 94.35 90.88 89.37
C GLN A 432 93.94 91.08 87.91
N ASP A 433 94.77 91.75 87.13
CA ASP A 433 94.50 91.98 85.71
C ASP A 433 94.46 90.63 84.97
N SER A 434 95.44 89.75 85.21
CA SER A 434 95.48 88.42 84.61
C SER A 434 94.30 87.54 85.04
N THR A 435 93.91 87.56 86.32
CA THR A 435 92.72 86.82 86.78
C THR A 435 91.42 87.39 86.19
N SER A 436 91.35 88.70 85.96
CA SER A 436 90.20 89.32 85.28
C SER A 436 90.13 88.92 83.81
N GLU A 437 91.26 88.85 83.11
CA GLU A 437 91.33 88.37 81.73
C GLU A 437 90.94 86.89 81.63
N ILE A 438 91.43 86.04 82.55
CA ILE A 438 91.04 84.62 82.60
C ILE A 438 89.54 84.48 82.94
N GLN A 439 89.00 85.27 83.87
CA GLN A 439 87.57 85.28 84.19
C GLN A 439 86.72 85.57 82.95
N GLN A 440 87.08 86.58 82.15
CA GLN A 440 86.39 86.88 80.89
C GLN A 440 86.51 85.73 79.86
N MET A 441 87.64 85.02 79.83
CA MET A 441 87.78 83.83 78.98
C MET A 441 86.89 82.67 79.46
N ILE A 442 86.76 82.45 80.77
CA ILE A 442 85.90 81.44 81.36
C ILE A 442 84.42 81.78 81.13
N GLU A 443 84.00 83.03 81.27
CA GLU A 443 82.63 83.47 80.96
C GLU A 443 82.27 83.22 79.49
N LYS A 444 83.21 83.48 78.56
CA LYS A 444 83.03 83.13 77.15
C LYS A 444 82.97 81.62 76.92
N LEU A 445 83.77 80.84 77.65
CA LEU A 445 83.77 79.38 77.58
C LEU A 445 82.44 78.80 78.09
N GLN A 446 81.92 79.28 79.22
CA GLN A 446 80.61 78.91 79.78
C GLN A 446 79.48 79.26 78.81
N ALA A 447 79.47 80.47 78.26
CA ALA A 447 78.48 80.87 77.27
C ALA A 447 78.53 79.99 76.01
N GLY A 448 79.74 79.63 75.55
CA GLY A 448 79.94 78.71 74.44
C GLY A 448 79.49 77.28 74.74
N ALA A 449 79.76 76.78 75.95
CA ALA A 449 79.33 75.47 76.42
C ALA A 449 77.79 75.39 76.50
N GLY A 450 77.13 76.38 77.10
CA GLY A 450 75.67 76.43 77.16
C GLY A 450 75.00 76.51 75.79
N GLN A 451 75.59 77.24 74.84
CA GLN A 451 75.13 77.22 73.44
C GLN A 451 75.29 75.84 72.80
N ALA A 452 76.42 75.14 73.04
CA ALA A 452 76.66 73.81 72.53
C ALA A 452 75.67 72.78 73.10
N VAL A 453 75.35 72.82 74.40
CA VAL A 453 74.31 71.96 75.02
C VAL A 453 72.95 72.19 74.34
N ASN A 454 72.55 73.44 74.12
CA ASN A 454 71.27 73.74 73.46
C ASN A 454 71.21 73.16 72.03
N VAL A 455 72.29 73.30 71.25
CA VAL A 455 72.38 72.74 69.91
C VAL A 455 72.36 71.20 69.94
N MET A 456 73.04 70.57 70.90
CA MET A 456 73.04 69.12 71.07
C MET A 456 71.65 68.58 71.44
N GLN A 457 70.94 69.26 72.33
CA GLN A 457 69.58 68.87 72.72
C GLN A 457 68.60 68.97 71.55
N ARG A 458 68.65 70.05 70.77
CA ARG A 458 67.88 70.19 69.52
C ARG A 458 68.26 69.12 68.49
N SER A 459 69.54 68.76 68.40
CA SER A 459 70.02 67.70 67.49
C SER A 459 69.49 66.33 67.90
N CYS A 460 69.41 66.04 69.20
CA CYS A 460 68.81 64.82 69.74
C CYS A 460 67.30 64.74 69.45
N GLU A 461 66.56 65.84 69.66
CA GLU A 461 65.14 65.91 69.29
C GLU A 461 64.93 65.67 67.78
N GLN A 462 65.80 66.25 66.94
CA GLN A 462 65.72 66.10 65.49
C GLN A 462 66.08 64.68 65.04
N ALA A 463 67.03 64.01 65.69
CA ALA A 463 67.34 62.59 65.46
C ALA A 463 66.15 61.68 65.84
N ARG A 464 65.50 61.91 66.99
CA ARG A 464 64.29 61.17 67.40
C ARG A 464 63.10 61.38 66.46
N SER A 465 62.92 62.60 65.97
CA SER A 465 61.92 62.89 64.93
C SER A 465 62.23 62.15 63.63
N GLY A 466 63.49 62.15 63.20
CA GLY A 466 63.97 61.38 62.05
C GLY A 466 63.69 59.88 62.19
N LEU A 467 63.95 59.30 63.36
CA LEU A 467 63.65 57.89 63.66
C LEU A 467 62.16 57.56 63.46
N THR A 468 61.27 58.45 63.91
CA THR A 468 59.81 58.28 63.76
C THR A 468 59.38 58.31 62.29
N GLN A 469 59.96 59.21 61.49
CA GLN A 469 59.69 59.30 60.05
C GLN A 469 60.19 58.07 59.29
N VAL A 470 61.41 57.62 59.57
CA VAL A 470 62.01 56.42 58.94
C VAL A 470 61.21 55.15 59.30
N SER A 471 60.78 55.01 60.56
CA SER A 471 59.90 53.93 61.00
C SER A 471 58.55 53.94 60.27
N THR A 472 57.95 55.12 60.11
CA THR A 472 56.70 55.28 59.35
C THR A 472 56.89 54.88 57.88
N ALA A 473 58.01 55.26 57.25
CA ALA A 473 58.34 54.84 55.90
C ALA A 473 58.50 53.31 55.80
N GLY A 474 59.11 52.66 56.79
CA GLY A 474 59.22 51.20 56.87
C GLY A 474 57.87 50.49 56.88
N ASN A 475 56.91 50.99 57.68
CA ASN A 475 55.55 50.45 57.73
C ASN A 475 54.79 50.63 56.40
N ARG A 476 55.05 51.74 55.67
CA ARG A 476 54.47 51.96 54.33
C ARG A 476 55.04 50.97 53.30
N LEU A 477 56.35 50.71 53.32
CA LEU A 477 56.96 49.69 52.46
C LEU A 477 56.39 48.30 52.75
N GLN A 478 56.17 47.94 54.02
CA GLN A 478 55.52 46.67 54.36
C GLN A 478 54.10 46.55 53.76
N SER A 479 53.33 47.64 53.77
CA SER A 479 52.01 47.67 53.15
C SER A 479 52.10 47.50 51.62
N ILE A 480 53.12 48.09 50.99
CA ILE A 480 53.39 47.93 49.55
C ILE A 480 53.74 46.47 49.23
N THR A 481 54.66 45.84 49.97
CA THR A 481 55.02 44.42 49.82
C THR A 481 53.78 43.51 49.89
N ALA A 482 52.88 43.76 50.86
CA ALA A 482 51.63 42.99 50.97
C ALA A 482 50.71 43.18 49.75
N ALA A 483 50.52 44.42 49.28
CA ALA A 483 49.71 44.71 48.10
C ALA A 483 50.29 44.09 46.82
N VAL A 484 51.61 44.14 46.66
CA VAL A 484 52.34 43.56 45.52
C VAL A 484 52.22 42.03 45.52
N THR A 485 52.28 41.39 46.69
CA THR A 485 52.04 39.94 46.81
C THR A 485 50.65 39.57 46.31
N THR A 486 49.61 40.31 46.72
CA THR A 486 48.25 40.11 46.21
C THR A 486 48.14 40.30 44.69
N ILE A 487 48.86 41.28 44.12
CA ILE A 487 48.90 41.47 42.66
C ILE A 487 49.51 40.26 41.95
N ASN A 488 50.57 39.68 42.49
CA ASN A 488 51.20 38.49 41.93
C ASN A 488 50.24 37.27 41.96
N ASP A 489 49.53 37.08 43.07
CA ASP A 489 48.53 36.02 43.21
C ASP A 489 47.38 36.20 42.20
N MET A 490 46.88 37.43 42.03
CA MET A 490 45.85 37.73 41.02
C MET A 490 46.33 37.45 39.60
N ASN A 491 47.56 37.84 39.26
CA ASN A 491 48.11 37.57 37.93
C ASN A 491 48.27 36.07 37.66
N THR A 492 48.62 35.28 38.68
CA THR A 492 48.68 33.82 38.57
C THR A 492 47.30 33.21 38.29
N GLN A 493 46.25 33.74 38.92
CA GLN A 493 44.87 33.33 38.64
C GLN A 493 44.43 33.74 37.24
N ILE A 494 44.76 34.96 36.78
CA ILE A 494 44.43 35.43 35.43
C ILE A 494 45.13 34.55 34.38
N ALA A 495 46.40 34.20 34.58
CA ALA A 495 47.14 33.32 33.67
C ALA A 495 46.48 31.93 33.58
N SER A 496 46.14 31.32 34.72
CA SER A 496 45.42 30.04 34.76
C SER A 496 44.05 30.12 34.06
N ALA A 497 43.29 31.19 34.30
CA ALA A 497 42.00 31.39 33.65
C ALA A 497 42.12 31.56 32.14
N ALA A 498 43.16 32.27 31.67
CA ALA A 498 43.45 32.41 30.25
C ALA A 498 43.82 31.07 29.60
N GLU A 499 44.62 30.22 30.25
CA GLU A 499 44.91 28.86 29.77
C GLU A 499 43.63 28.02 29.62
N GLN A 500 42.73 28.07 30.61
CA GLN A 500 41.43 27.39 30.53
C GLN A 500 40.56 27.93 29.39
N GLN A 501 40.50 29.26 29.22
CA GLN A 501 39.77 29.88 28.11
C GLN A 501 40.35 29.46 26.74
N SER A 502 41.67 29.31 26.64
CA SER A 502 42.31 28.85 25.40
C SER A 502 41.91 27.41 25.05
N ALA A 503 41.82 26.53 26.06
CA ALA A 503 41.39 25.16 25.85
C ALA A 503 39.93 25.08 25.40
N VAL A 504 39.05 25.88 26.01
CA VAL A 504 37.63 25.96 25.61
C VAL A 504 37.49 26.55 24.20
N ALA A 505 38.29 27.55 23.84
CA ALA A 505 38.27 28.13 22.51
C ALA A 505 38.67 27.11 21.43
N ASP A 506 39.69 26.29 21.69
CA ASP A 506 40.12 25.22 20.78
C ASP A 506 39.04 24.13 20.63
N GLU A 507 38.37 23.75 21.73
CA GLU A 507 37.25 22.81 21.69
C GLU A 507 36.08 23.34 20.86
N ILE A 508 35.70 24.61 21.04
CA ILE A 508 34.67 25.26 20.22
C ILE A 508 35.08 25.26 18.75
N ASN A 509 36.34 25.56 18.43
CA ASN A 509 36.83 25.55 17.05
C ASN A 509 36.70 24.16 16.40
N ARG A 510 37.05 23.09 17.14
CA ARG A 510 36.84 21.72 16.67
C ARG A 510 35.36 21.40 16.45
N ASN A 511 34.48 21.89 17.30
CA ASN A 511 33.03 21.72 17.13
C ASN A 511 32.51 22.46 15.89
N LEU A 512 33.02 23.66 15.58
CA LEU A 512 32.65 24.39 14.36
C LEU A 512 33.03 23.65 13.08
N ILE A 513 34.18 22.97 13.06
CA ILE A 513 34.57 22.10 11.93
C ILE A 513 33.54 20.98 11.74
N SER A 514 33.14 20.32 12.82
CA SER A 514 32.11 19.27 12.79
C SER A 514 30.75 19.81 12.29
N VAL A 515 30.34 21.00 12.76
CA VAL A 515 29.11 21.66 12.29
C VAL A 515 29.19 21.97 10.79
N SER A 516 30.34 22.42 10.30
CA SER A 516 30.56 22.68 8.87
C SER A 516 30.47 21.40 8.02
N GLU A 517 31.02 20.29 8.49
CA GLU A 517 30.92 18.99 7.82
C GLU A 517 29.47 18.48 7.77
N ILE A 518 28.73 18.60 8.89
CA ILE A 518 27.30 18.24 8.95
C ILE A 518 26.47 19.14 8.01
N ALA A 519 26.79 20.43 7.93
CA ALA A 519 26.14 21.35 7.01
C ALA A 519 26.35 20.91 5.55
N LEU A 520 27.57 20.56 5.14
CA LEU A 520 27.88 20.00 3.82
C LEU A 520 27.04 18.74 3.52
N GLN A 521 27.02 17.77 4.43
CA GLN A 521 26.22 16.55 4.28
C GLN A 521 24.72 16.85 4.15
N THR A 522 24.22 17.83 4.92
CA THR A 522 22.83 18.27 4.86
C THR A 522 22.50 18.92 3.52
N SER A 523 23.42 19.72 2.97
CA SER A 523 23.26 20.32 1.63
C SER A 523 23.17 19.25 0.55
N GLU A 524 24.05 18.24 0.59
CA GLU A 524 24.04 17.12 -0.36
C GLU A 524 22.74 16.31 -0.26
N ALA A 525 22.31 15.99 0.96
CA ALA A 525 21.06 15.26 1.20
C ALA A 525 19.83 16.05 0.71
N ALA A 526 19.81 17.36 0.93
CA ALA A 526 18.76 18.24 0.42
C ALA A 526 18.74 18.26 -1.11
N GLN A 527 19.91 18.38 -1.77
CA GLN A 527 19.99 18.34 -3.23
C GLN A 527 19.50 17.00 -3.80
N GLN A 528 19.87 15.89 -3.18
CA GLN A 528 19.42 14.55 -3.57
C GLN A 528 17.90 14.38 -3.38
N SER A 529 17.36 14.91 -2.28
CA SER A 529 15.92 14.88 -2.00
C SER A 529 15.13 15.68 -3.04
N ALA A 530 15.60 16.88 -3.39
CA ALA A 530 14.99 17.69 -4.46
C ALA A 530 14.96 16.94 -5.80
N SER A 531 16.08 16.35 -6.22
CA SER A 531 16.16 15.56 -7.46
C SER A 531 15.23 14.34 -7.44
N THR A 532 15.16 13.62 -6.32
CA THR A 532 14.30 12.43 -6.19
C THR A 532 12.82 12.83 -6.22
N SER A 533 12.47 13.94 -5.58
CA SER A 533 11.14 14.51 -5.62
C SER A 533 10.72 14.94 -7.02
N GLU A 534 11.61 15.56 -7.81
CA GLU A 534 11.32 15.86 -9.21
C GLU A 534 11.04 14.60 -10.04
N GLU A 535 11.79 13.51 -9.81
CA GLU A 535 11.58 12.23 -10.48
C GLU A 535 10.25 11.58 -10.06
N LEU A 536 9.90 11.63 -8.77
CA LEU A 536 8.61 11.16 -8.27
C LEU A 536 7.44 11.95 -8.85
N ALA A 537 7.56 13.28 -8.96
CA ALA A 537 6.55 14.12 -9.59
C ALA A 537 6.37 13.77 -11.07
N ARG A 538 7.47 13.50 -11.80
CA ARG A 538 7.41 13.02 -13.18
C ARG A 538 6.73 11.66 -13.27
N LEU A 539 7.11 10.69 -12.44
CA LEU A 539 6.51 9.35 -12.44
C LEU A 539 5.02 9.39 -12.10
N ALA A 540 4.63 10.25 -11.16
CA ALA A 540 3.23 10.49 -10.82
C ALA A 540 2.46 11.07 -12.03
N SER A 541 3.05 12.02 -12.75
CA SER A 541 2.48 12.57 -13.99
C SER A 541 2.34 11.51 -15.09
N ASP A 542 3.36 10.67 -15.30
CA ASP A 542 3.33 9.57 -16.27
C ASP A 542 2.22 8.56 -15.92
N LEU A 543 2.10 8.18 -14.64
CA LEU A 543 1.00 7.32 -14.18
C LEU A 543 -0.36 7.97 -14.37
N GLN A 544 -0.48 9.27 -14.12
CA GLN A 544 -1.72 10.01 -14.34
C GLN A 544 -2.09 10.01 -15.83
N GLN A 545 -1.11 10.11 -16.74
CA GLN A 545 -1.32 9.99 -18.18
C GLN A 545 -1.77 8.57 -18.59
N VAL A 546 -1.19 7.54 -17.99
CA VAL A 546 -1.60 6.14 -18.21
C VAL A 546 -3.05 5.93 -17.77
N VAL A 547 -3.42 6.43 -16.58
CA VAL A 547 -4.80 6.35 -16.07
C VAL A 547 -5.76 7.18 -16.92
N ALA A 548 -5.35 8.35 -17.39
CA ALA A 548 -6.15 9.21 -18.26
C ALA A 548 -6.48 8.59 -19.63
N ARG A 549 -5.72 7.58 -20.06
CA ARG A 549 -6.06 6.77 -21.25
C ARG A 549 -7.36 5.97 -21.05
N PHE A 550 -7.70 5.66 -19.79
CA PHE A 550 -8.96 5.01 -19.45
C PHE A 550 -10.07 6.05 -19.28
N ARG A 551 -11.15 5.91 -20.05
CA ARG A 551 -12.37 6.73 -19.92
C ARG A 551 -13.21 6.14 -18.78
N CYS A 552 -13.10 6.77 -17.62
CA CYS A 552 -13.82 6.41 -16.40
C CYS A 552 -15.18 7.09 -16.30
#